data_AF-A0AAW6DXK9-F1
#
_entry.id   AF-A0AAW6DXK9-F1
#
_cell.length_a   1.000
_cell.length_b   1.000
_cell.length_c   1.000
_cell.angle_alpha   90.00
_cell.angle_beta   90.00
_cell.angle_gamma   90.00
#
_symmetry.space_group_name_H-M   'P 1'
#
loop_
_entity.id
_entity.type
_entity.pdbx_description
1 polymer ?
#
loop_
_entity_poly.entity_id
_entity_poly.type
_entity_poly.pdbx_seq_one_letter_code
_entity_poly.pdbx_strand_id
1 'polypeptide(L)'
;MDITINMPQTENNSNSAKALSLNNGLIWFICFVPLIGLFLENYANSATAGAVLWILVPLFMIGCSVADCKQLIKHDIAATHLYKWVWLTPVYVYKREKLCGRELYKAIMCGFFIIAALFMNGFTQSIKIDADYMTVSAQNSYVQSLDNFSGSSSKIIGECIASYLGDDAEWDCTKDGHNYTVTVKGKHGSDNYTISFLIVYDGFTYRKFTISDVIKNKVSLRDDEFSAVCKEIFTEDKSDTDSSNEESSNSQTE
;
A
#
# COMPACT_ATOMS: atom_id res chain seq x y z
N MET A 1 -10.11 59.59 33.88
CA MET A 1 -10.65 58.24 34.12
C MET A 1 -9.88 57.34 33.16
N ASP A 2 -8.74 56.82 33.61
CA ASP A 2 -7.88 55.99 32.77
C ASP A 2 -8.52 54.61 32.62
N ILE A 3 -8.90 54.29 31.39
CA ILE A 3 -9.36 52.95 31.03
C ILE A 3 -8.10 52.14 30.74
N THR A 4 -7.61 51.41 31.75
CA THR A 4 -6.59 50.38 31.57
C THR A 4 -7.22 49.23 30.77
N ILE A 5 -6.96 49.21 29.46
CA ILE A 5 -7.24 48.05 28.62
C ILE A 5 -6.22 46.97 29.00
N ASN A 6 -6.63 46.04 29.85
CA ASN A 6 -5.85 44.83 30.11
C ASN A 6 -5.81 44.01 28.81
N MET A 7 -4.71 44.12 28.07
CA MET A 7 -4.47 43.33 26.86
C MET A 7 -4.44 41.83 27.20
N PRO A 8 -4.89 40.94 26.29
CA PRO A 8 -4.86 39.47 26.45
C PRO A 8 -3.43 38.86 26.54
N GLN A 9 -2.39 39.69 26.59
CA GLN A 9 -0.99 39.28 26.67
C GLN A 9 -0.66 38.64 28.02
N THR A 10 -1.24 39.11 29.13
CA THR A 10 -0.93 38.61 30.48
C THR A 10 -1.41 37.17 30.70
N GLU A 11 -2.59 36.80 30.22
CA GLU A 11 -3.10 35.42 30.29
C GLU A 11 -2.32 34.47 29.38
N ASN A 12 -1.99 34.89 28.16
CA ASN A 12 -1.18 34.07 27.25
C ASN A 12 0.24 33.85 27.79
N ASN A 13 0.84 34.85 28.42
CA ASN A 13 2.15 34.73 29.06
C ASN A 13 2.10 33.77 30.26
N SER A 14 1.01 33.78 31.04
CA SER A 14 0.80 32.83 32.15
C SER A 14 0.58 31.40 31.65
N ASN A 15 -0.26 31.22 30.63
CA ASN A 15 -0.52 29.90 30.04
C ASN A 15 0.72 29.32 29.35
N SER A 16 1.54 30.15 28.71
CA SER A 16 2.81 29.74 28.11
C SER A 16 3.80 29.23 29.17
N ALA A 17 3.94 29.94 30.29
CA ALA A 17 4.77 29.51 31.41
C ALA A 17 4.29 28.19 32.04
N LYS A 18 2.98 28.04 32.26
CA LYS A 18 2.39 26.77 32.74
C LYS A 18 2.60 25.65 31.72
N ALA A 19 2.41 25.94 30.44
CA ALA A 19 2.57 24.99 29.35
C ALA A 19 4.00 24.49 29.23
N LEU A 20 5.02 25.27 29.55
CA LEU A 20 6.42 24.82 29.49
C LEU A 20 6.68 23.56 30.35
N SER A 21 5.93 23.40 31.45
CA SER A 21 6.00 22.23 32.33
C SER A 21 5.23 21.00 31.82
N LEU A 22 4.35 21.17 30.81
CA LEU A 22 3.53 20.10 30.25
C LEU A 22 4.29 19.30 29.18
N ASN A 23 4.41 17.99 29.42
CA ASN A 23 4.91 17.02 28.46
C ASN A 23 4.06 17.06 27.17
N ASN A 24 4.70 17.35 26.02
CA ASN A 24 4.02 17.45 24.73
C ASN A 24 4.01 16.12 23.93
N GLY A 25 4.45 15.02 24.54
CA GLY A 25 4.52 13.71 23.90
C GLY A 25 3.16 13.20 23.43
N LEU A 26 2.08 13.51 24.16
CA LEU A 26 0.72 13.11 23.75
C LEU A 26 0.26 13.80 22.47
N ILE A 27 0.58 15.09 22.28
CA ILE A 27 0.28 15.81 21.03
C ILE A 27 1.05 15.22 19.86
N TRP A 28 2.34 14.92 20.07
CA TRP A 28 3.13 14.25 19.04
C TRP A 28 2.55 12.88 18.68
N PHE A 29 2.19 12.08 19.68
CA PHE A 29 1.53 10.80 19.47
C PHE A 29 0.27 10.96 18.62
N ILE A 30 -0.63 11.89 19.00
CA ILE A 30 -1.85 12.22 18.24
C ILE A 30 -1.52 12.52 16.77
N CYS A 31 -0.50 13.34 16.51
CA CYS A 31 -0.12 13.67 15.15
C CYS A 31 0.30 12.43 14.34
N PHE A 32 1.01 11.49 14.95
CA PHE A 32 1.54 10.29 14.27
C PHE A 32 0.55 9.12 14.17
N VAL A 33 -0.57 9.13 14.90
CA VAL A 33 -1.60 8.07 14.83
C VAL A 33 -2.04 7.71 13.39
N PRO A 34 -2.29 8.65 12.46
CA PRO A 34 -2.60 8.33 11.07
C PRO A 34 -1.50 7.54 10.35
N LEU A 35 -0.23 7.87 10.59
CA LEU A 35 0.91 7.17 10.01
C LEU A 35 1.11 5.78 10.65
N ILE A 36 0.84 5.65 11.94
CA ILE A 36 0.79 4.35 12.62
C ILE A 36 -0.33 3.50 12.03
N GLY A 37 -1.48 4.10 11.71
CA GLY A 37 -2.57 3.45 10.98
C GLY A 37 -2.11 2.90 9.63
N LEU A 38 -1.48 3.72 8.79
CA LEU A 38 -0.90 3.27 7.50
C LEU A 38 0.12 2.13 7.69
N PHE A 39 0.96 2.20 8.72
CA PHE A 39 1.94 1.15 9.00
C PHE A 39 1.26 -0.17 9.40
N LEU A 40 0.29 -0.10 10.33
CA LEU A 40 -0.44 -1.27 10.81
C LEU A 40 -1.34 -1.89 9.73
N GLU A 41 -1.77 -1.11 8.76
CA GLU A 41 -2.57 -1.55 7.63
C GLU A 41 -1.87 -2.66 6.82
N ASN A 42 -0.54 -2.64 6.75
CA ASN A 42 0.24 -3.68 6.06
C ASN A 42 0.04 -5.08 6.66
N TYR A 43 -0.46 -5.17 7.89
CA TYR A 43 -0.75 -6.43 8.57
C TYR A 43 -2.23 -6.81 8.52
N ALA A 44 -3.09 -5.97 7.94
CA ALA A 44 -4.50 -6.27 7.75
C ALA A 44 -4.67 -7.26 6.60
N ASN A 45 -5.03 -8.49 6.93
CA ASN A 45 -5.17 -9.56 5.94
C ASN A 45 -6.52 -9.55 5.20
N SER A 46 -7.44 -8.64 5.53
CA SER A 46 -8.78 -8.59 4.94
C SER A 46 -9.36 -7.18 5.00
N ALA A 47 -10.30 -6.89 4.10
CA ALA A 47 -11.08 -5.65 4.13
C ALA A 47 -11.73 -5.40 5.51
N THR A 48 -12.21 -6.43 6.21
CA THR A 48 -12.81 -6.25 7.54
C THR A 48 -11.79 -5.78 8.58
N ALA A 49 -10.60 -6.38 8.61
CA ALA A 49 -9.53 -5.96 9.51
C ALA A 49 -9.06 -4.53 9.22
N GLY A 50 -8.92 -4.18 7.93
CA GLY A 50 -8.61 -2.83 7.49
C GLY A 50 -9.67 -1.81 7.93
N ALA A 51 -10.96 -2.13 7.78
CA ALA A 51 -12.04 -1.25 8.18
C ALA A 51 -12.05 -0.99 9.70
N VAL A 52 -11.85 -2.04 10.50
CA VAL A 52 -11.76 -1.91 11.97
C VAL A 52 -10.58 -1.02 12.35
N LEU A 53 -9.41 -1.20 11.74
CA LEU A 53 -8.25 -0.36 11.98
C LEU A 53 -8.55 1.11 11.68
N TRP A 54 -9.13 1.42 10.52
CA TRP A 54 -9.42 2.80 10.12
C TRP A 54 -10.58 3.45 10.89
N ILE A 55 -11.44 2.68 11.55
CA ILE A 55 -12.38 3.18 12.54
C ILE A 55 -11.66 3.50 13.86
N LEU A 56 -10.71 2.66 14.27
CA LEU A 56 -9.97 2.85 15.52
C LEU A 56 -9.03 4.06 15.48
N VAL A 57 -8.36 4.32 14.35
CA VAL A 57 -7.46 5.48 14.16
C VAL A 57 -8.10 6.81 14.62
N PRO A 58 -9.24 7.28 14.08
CA PRO A 58 -9.87 8.51 14.52
C PRO A 58 -10.39 8.44 15.96
N LEU A 59 -10.88 7.28 16.42
CA LEU A 59 -11.31 7.11 17.81
C LEU A 59 -10.14 7.29 18.80
N PHE A 60 -8.95 6.76 18.48
CA PHE A 60 -7.74 6.98 19.26
C PHE A 60 -7.33 8.45 19.26
N MET A 61 -7.35 9.11 18.11
CA MET A 61 -7.05 10.55 18.03
C MET A 61 -8.00 11.39 18.89
N ILE A 62 -9.30 11.11 18.83
CA ILE A 62 -10.32 11.77 19.65
C ILE A 62 -10.07 11.49 21.14
N GLY A 63 -9.86 10.22 21.51
CA GLY A 63 -9.60 9.81 22.90
C GLY A 63 -8.36 10.47 23.51
N CYS A 64 -7.26 10.51 22.76
CA CYS A 64 -6.04 11.22 23.17
C CYS A 64 -6.26 12.73 23.25
N SER A 65 -7.05 13.33 22.35
CA SER A 65 -7.39 14.76 22.41
C SER A 65 -8.23 15.11 23.65
N VAL A 66 -9.15 14.22 24.03
CA VAL A 66 -9.92 14.33 25.28
C VAL A 66 -9.01 14.19 26.49
N ALA A 67 -8.04 13.27 26.46
CA ALA A 67 -7.07 13.10 27.55
C ALA A 67 -6.15 14.33 27.72
N ASP A 68 -5.64 14.91 26.63
CA ASP A 68 -4.85 16.16 26.69
C ASP A 68 -5.70 17.33 27.23
N CYS A 69 -6.97 17.48 26.82
CA CYS A 69 -7.86 18.48 27.42
C CYS A 69 -7.97 18.34 28.94
N LYS A 70 -8.18 17.11 29.44
CA LYS A 70 -8.23 16.84 30.90
C LYS A 70 -6.91 17.19 31.58
N GLN A 71 -5.79 16.89 30.93
CA GLN A 71 -4.46 17.21 31.44
C GLN A 71 -4.26 18.74 31.54
N LEU A 72 -4.62 19.49 30.50
CA LEU A 72 -4.53 20.96 30.51
C LEU A 72 -5.34 21.57 31.66
N ILE A 73 -6.58 21.11 31.85
CA ILE A 73 -7.45 21.58 32.95
C ILE A 73 -6.84 21.27 34.31
N LYS A 74 -6.24 20.08 34.48
CA LYS A 74 -5.54 19.68 35.72
C LYS A 74 -4.34 20.58 36.06
N HIS A 75 -3.75 21.24 35.05
CA HIS A 75 -2.64 22.18 35.20
C HIS A 75 -3.12 23.65 35.20
N ASP A 76 -4.38 23.92 35.55
CA ASP A 76 -4.99 25.24 35.63
C ASP A 76 -4.90 26.06 34.32
N ILE A 77 -5.01 25.38 33.17
CA ILE A 77 -5.19 25.99 31.86
C ILE A 77 -6.67 25.90 31.48
N ALA A 78 -7.28 27.03 31.11
CA ALA A 78 -8.71 27.14 30.77
C ALA A 78 -9.07 26.47 29.43
N ALA A 79 -8.97 25.14 29.35
CA ALA A 79 -9.09 24.36 28.12
C ALA A 79 -10.48 23.75 27.86
N THR A 80 -11.49 24.00 28.71
CA THR A 80 -12.85 23.41 28.56
C THR A 80 -13.49 23.72 27.19
N HIS A 81 -13.20 24.90 26.63
CA HIS A 81 -13.70 25.30 25.32
C HIS A 81 -13.12 24.49 24.14
N LEU A 82 -12.06 23.68 24.38
CA LEU A 82 -11.42 22.85 23.37
C LEU A 82 -12.16 21.52 23.12
N TYR A 83 -12.99 21.04 24.05
CA TYR A 83 -13.72 19.77 23.90
C TYR A 83 -14.57 19.69 22.64
N LYS A 84 -15.16 20.81 22.18
CA LYS A 84 -15.95 20.82 20.95
C LYS A 84 -15.14 20.61 19.67
N TRP A 85 -13.81 20.67 19.75
CA TRP A 85 -12.91 20.52 18.60
C TRP A 85 -12.24 19.15 18.55
N VAL A 86 -12.38 18.28 19.55
CA VAL A 86 -11.69 16.97 19.60
C VAL A 86 -12.05 16.07 18.42
N TRP A 87 -13.28 16.19 17.90
CA TRP A 87 -13.78 15.49 16.70
C TRP A 87 -13.05 15.92 15.41
N LEU A 88 -12.46 17.11 15.41
CA LEU A 88 -11.65 17.65 14.33
C LEU A 88 -10.24 17.89 14.83
N THR A 89 -9.52 16.79 15.04
CA THR A 89 -8.23 16.77 15.74
C THR A 89 -7.19 17.79 15.23
N PRO A 90 -7.01 18.05 13.93
CA PRO A 90 -6.11 19.12 13.47
C PRO A 90 -6.46 20.50 14.03
N VAL A 91 -7.76 20.83 14.06
CA VAL A 91 -8.25 22.11 14.60
C VAL A 91 -8.11 22.14 16.11
N TYR A 92 -8.34 21.01 16.78
CA TYR A 92 -8.03 20.87 18.20
C TYR A 92 -6.56 21.18 18.50
N VAL A 93 -5.61 20.52 17.81
CA VAL A 93 -4.16 20.72 18.00
C VAL A 93 -3.79 22.18 17.72
N TYR A 94 -4.33 22.79 16.67
CA TYR A 94 -4.11 24.22 16.37
C TYR A 94 -4.54 25.13 17.52
N LYS A 95 -5.78 24.98 18.00
CA LYS A 95 -6.32 25.82 19.08
C LYS A 95 -5.58 25.59 20.40
N ARG A 96 -5.19 24.35 20.66
CA ARG A 96 -4.42 23.95 21.83
C ARG A 96 -3.02 24.57 21.81
N GLU A 97 -2.27 24.47 20.72
CA GLU A 97 -0.93 25.09 20.63
C GLU A 97 -1.03 26.63 20.74
N LYS A 98 -2.04 27.26 20.14
CA LYS A 98 -2.30 28.71 20.31
C LYS A 98 -2.59 29.09 21.76
N LEU A 99 -3.42 28.31 22.47
CA LEU A 99 -3.73 28.53 23.89
C LEU A 99 -2.48 28.42 24.78
N CYS A 100 -1.57 27.51 24.43
CA CYS A 100 -0.31 27.30 25.13
C CYS A 100 0.81 28.26 24.69
N GLY A 101 0.57 29.18 23.75
CA GLY A 101 1.61 30.08 23.21
C GLY A 101 2.76 29.34 22.50
N ARG A 102 2.46 28.19 21.88
CA ARG A 102 3.44 27.32 21.21
C ARG A 102 3.32 27.39 19.68
N GLU A 103 4.37 26.94 19.01
CA GLU A 103 4.45 26.85 17.55
C GLU A 103 3.40 25.93 16.92
N LEU A 104 2.86 26.35 15.78
CA LEU A 104 1.71 25.71 15.12
C LEU A 104 2.06 24.54 14.19
N TYR A 105 3.35 24.25 13.97
CA TYR A 105 3.77 23.22 13.02
C TYR A 105 3.17 21.84 13.31
N LYS A 106 2.88 21.51 14.57
CA LYS A 106 2.25 20.22 14.95
C LYS A 106 0.86 20.08 14.36
N ALA A 107 0.08 21.16 14.33
CA ALA A 107 -1.26 21.15 13.73
C ALA A 107 -1.18 20.98 12.21
N ILE A 108 -0.20 21.63 11.57
CA ILE A 108 0.08 21.49 10.13
C ILE A 108 0.47 20.04 9.80
N MET A 109 1.41 19.47 10.56
CA MET A 109 1.82 18.07 10.40
C MET A 109 0.67 17.10 10.63
N CYS A 110 -0.14 17.31 11.68
CA CYS A 110 -1.33 16.51 11.95
C CYS A 110 -2.31 16.52 10.77
N GLY A 111 -2.57 17.70 10.20
CA GLY A 111 -3.39 17.85 9.01
C GLY A 111 -2.80 17.11 7.80
N PHE A 112 -1.49 17.27 7.56
CA PHE A 112 -0.80 16.59 6.47
C PHE A 112 -0.85 15.06 6.61
N PHE A 113 -0.60 14.52 7.79
CA PHE A 113 -0.63 13.07 8.04
C PHE A 113 -2.04 12.48 7.93
N ILE A 114 -3.08 13.22 8.32
CA ILE A 114 -4.47 12.81 8.06
C ILE A 114 -4.76 12.78 6.56
N ILE A 115 -4.36 13.82 5.82
CA ILE A 115 -4.53 13.86 4.35
C ILE A 115 -3.79 12.69 3.70
N ALA A 116 -2.53 12.45 4.09
CA ALA A 116 -1.76 11.31 3.60
C ALA A 116 -2.49 9.99 3.87
N ALA A 117 -2.96 9.76 5.10
CA ALA A 117 -3.73 8.56 5.45
C ALA A 117 -5.02 8.41 4.63
N LEU A 118 -5.75 9.50 4.37
CA LEU A 118 -6.97 9.47 3.55
C LEU A 118 -6.70 9.06 2.10
N PHE A 119 -5.58 9.47 1.51
CA PHE A 119 -5.25 9.16 0.11
C PHE A 119 -4.44 7.88 -0.07
N MET A 120 -3.71 7.46 0.96
CA MET A 120 -2.78 6.33 0.88
C MET A 120 -3.33 5.03 1.47
N ASN A 121 -4.43 5.06 2.20
CA ASN A 121 -5.02 3.82 2.74
C ASN A 121 -5.49 2.88 1.62
N GLY A 122 -5.51 1.58 1.92
CA GLY A 122 -5.83 0.50 1.00
C GLY A 122 -7.20 0.62 0.34
N PHE A 123 -8.20 1.16 1.05
CA PHE A 123 -9.53 1.37 0.45
C PHE A 123 -9.53 2.47 -0.61
N THR A 124 -8.85 3.60 -0.36
CA THR A 124 -8.73 4.66 -1.36
C THR A 124 -7.90 4.20 -2.55
N GLN A 125 -6.83 3.43 -2.31
CA GLN A 125 -6.04 2.86 -3.40
C GLN A 125 -6.85 1.84 -4.21
N SER A 126 -7.72 1.06 -3.57
CA SER A 126 -8.61 0.12 -4.25
C SER A 126 -9.51 0.78 -5.29
N ILE A 127 -9.95 2.03 -5.08
CA ILE A 127 -10.81 2.74 -6.04
C ILE A 127 -10.06 2.97 -7.37
N LYS A 128 -8.73 3.03 -7.34
CA LYS A 128 -7.88 3.24 -8.52
C LYS A 128 -7.53 1.93 -9.24
N ILE A 129 -7.93 0.78 -8.71
CA ILE A 129 -7.63 -0.53 -9.30
C ILE A 129 -8.73 -0.90 -10.30
N ASP A 130 -8.40 -0.74 -11.58
CA ASP A 130 -9.21 -1.15 -12.71
C ASP A 130 -8.60 -2.38 -13.43
N ALA A 131 -9.18 -2.75 -14.56
CA ALA A 131 -8.74 -3.89 -15.36
C ALA A 131 -7.32 -3.66 -15.92
N ASP A 132 -7.03 -2.45 -16.39
CA ASP A 132 -5.72 -2.08 -16.97
C ASP A 132 -4.62 -2.12 -15.91
N TYR A 133 -4.88 -1.57 -14.72
CA TYR A 133 -3.98 -1.67 -13.58
C TYR A 133 -3.69 -3.13 -13.25
N MET A 134 -4.72 -3.99 -13.28
CA MET A 134 -4.54 -5.41 -12.94
C MET A 134 -3.73 -6.17 -13.99
N THR A 135 -3.90 -5.84 -15.28
CA THR A 135 -3.06 -6.35 -16.37
C THR A 135 -1.60 -5.97 -16.17
N VAL A 136 -1.33 -4.68 -15.93
CA VAL A 136 0.03 -4.17 -15.71
C VAL A 136 0.63 -4.76 -14.43
N SER A 137 -0.17 -4.93 -13.39
CA SER A 137 0.26 -5.57 -12.14
C SER A 137 0.64 -7.03 -12.38
N ALA A 138 -0.14 -7.79 -13.15
CA ALA A 138 0.17 -9.17 -13.49
C ALA A 138 1.46 -9.27 -14.32
N GLN A 139 1.62 -8.42 -15.34
CA GLN A 139 2.81 -8.37 -16.18
C GLN A 139 4.09 -8.10 -15.37
N ASN A 140 4.03 -7.17 -14.40
CA ASN A 140 5.20 -6.78 -13.61
C ASN A 140 5.40 -7.60 -12.33
N SER A 141 4.52 -8.57 -12.07
CA SER A 141 4.65 -9.44 -10.90
C SER A 141 5.74 -10.49 -11.12
N TYR A 142 6.41 -10.88 -10.03
CA TYR A 142 7.33 -11.99 -10.05
C TYR A 142 6.58 -13.32 -10.13
N VAL A 143 7.18 -14.30 -10.79
CA VAL A 143 6.66 -15.67 -10.88
C VAL A 143 6.45 -16.28 -9.48
N GLN A 144 7.36 -16.05 -8.54
CA GLN A 144 7.24 -16.54 -7.16
C GLN A 144 6.00 -16.01 -6.41
N SER A 145 5.34 -14.96 -6.90
CA SER A 145 4.11 -14.43 -6.31
C SER A 145 2.88 -15.26 -6.70
N LEU A 146 3.01 -16.23 -7.59
CA LEU A 146 1.93 -17.13 -7.98
C LEU A 146 1.76 -18.24 -6.93
N ASP A 147 0.60 -18.29 -6.27
CA ASP A 147 0.34 -19.21 -5.16
C ASP A 147 0.43 -20.70 -5.55
N ASN A 148 0.21 -21.01 -6.84
CA ASN A 148 0.29 -22.37 -7.37
C ASN A 148 1.64 -22.70 -8.03
N PHE A 149 2.64 -21.82 -7.92
CA PHE A 149 3.96 -22.05 -8.46
C PHE A 149 4.93 -22.46 -7.35
N SER A 150 5.45 -23.69 -7.44
CA SER A 150 6.48 -24.21 -6.53
C SER A 150 7.86 -24.02 -7.16
N GLY A 151 8.43 -22.82 -7.07
CA GLY A 151 9.77 -22.53 -7.56
C GLY A 151 10.28 -21.15 -7.12
N SER A 152 11.60 -20.97 -7.10
CA SER A 152 12.26 -19.73 -6.67
C SER A 152 12.63 -18.81 -7.84
N SER A 153 11.80 -18.77 -8.89
CA SER A 153 12.06 -17.94 -10.06
C SER A 153 11.87 -16.47 -9.71
N SER A 154 12.96 -15.69 -9.78
CA SER A 154 12.94 -14.24 -9.62
C SER A 154 12.59 -13.50 -10.91
N LYS A 155 12.13 -14.23 -11.94
CA LYS A 155 11.74 -13.65 -13.23
C LYS A 155 10.40 -12.94 -13.13
N ILE A 156 10.22 -11.95 -13.98
CA ILE A 156 8.97 -11.21 -14.14
C ILE A 156 8.05 -11.98 -15.09
N ILE A 157 6.76 -12.09 -14.75
CA ILE A 157 5.76 -12.85 -15.53
C ILE A 157 5.70 -12.33 -16.98
N GLY A 158 5.67 -11.01 -17.17
CA GLY A 158 5.62 -10.40 -18.50
C GLY A 158 6.82 -10.76 -19.38
N GLU A 159 8.02 -10.80 -18.80
CA GLU A 159 9.25 -11.21 -19.52
C GLU A 159 9.23 -12.69 -19.90
N CYS A 160 8.76 -13.55 -19.00
CA CYS A 160 8.60 -14.99 -19.28
C CYS A 160 7.61 -15.22 -20.43
N ILE A 161 6.48 -14.51 -20.40
CA ILE A 161 5.45 -14.61 -21.42
C ILE A 161 5.95 -14.07 -22.76
N ALA A 162 6.63 -12.92 -22.77
CA ALA A 162 7.21 -12.37 -24.00
C ALA A 162 8.26 -13.30 -24.62
N SER A 163 9.11 -13.92 -23.79
CA SER A 163 10.11 -14.91 -24.26
C SER A 163 9.46 -16.16 -24.86
N TYR A 164 8.29 -16.55 -24.37
CA TYR A 164 7.59 -17.75 -24.83
C TYR A 164 6.66 -17.47 -26.02
N LEU A 165 5.77 -16.48 -25.92
CA LEU A 165 4.71 -16.19 -26.89
C LEU A 165 5.06 -15.09 -27.90
N GLY A 166 6.19 -14.40 -27.73
CA GLY A 166 6.57 -13.22 -28.49
C GLY A 166 6.12 -11.92 -27.83
N ASP A 167 6.77 -10.81 -28.22
CA ASP A 167 6.47 -9.45 -27.73
C ASP A 167 5.09 -8.95 -28.19
N ASP A 168 4.48 -9.61 -29.18
CA ASP A 168 3.16 -9.31 -29.72
C ASP A 168 2.00 -10.00 -28.98
N ALA A 169 2.30 -10.66 -27.85
CA ALA A 169 1.28 -11.30 -27.02
C ALA A 169 0.22 -10.29 -26.53
N GLU A 170 -1.04 -10.58 -26.78
CA GLU A 170 -2.18 -9.72 -26.46
C GLU A 170 -2.68 -9.99 -25.03
N TRP A 171 -2.67 -8.96 -24.19
CA TRP A 171 -3.17 -9.02 -22.82
C TRP A 171 -4.55 -8.38 -22.70
N ASP A 172 -5.43 -9.03 -21.95
CA ASP A 172 -6.77 -8.54 -21.64
C ASP A 172 -7.12 -8.88 -20.20
N CYS A 173 -8.08 -8.16 -19.60
CA CYS A 173 -8.51 -8.41 -18.23
C CYS A 173 -10.01 -8.24 -18.10
N THR A 174 -10.66 -9.27 -17.55
CA THR A 174 -12.09 -9.26 -17.24
C THR A 174 -12.29 -9.27 -15.74
N LYS A 175 -13.31 -8.55 -15.27
CA LYS A 175 -13.68 -8.48 -13.84
C LYS A 175 -15.04 -9.10 -13.62
N ASP A 176 -15.12 -10.02 -12.67
CA ASP A 176 -16.35 -10.58 -12.13
C ASP A 176 -16.32 -10.52 -10.59
N GLY A 177 -17.06 -9.57 -10.03
CA GLY A 177 -17.04 -9.28 -8.59
C GLY A 177 -15.62 -8.95 -8.08
N HIS A 178 -15.08 -9.82 -7.23
CA HIS A 178 -13.72 -9.72 -6.67
C HIS A 178 -12.65 -10.43 -7.50
N ASN A 179 -13.05 -11.12 -8.58
CA ASN A 179 -12.17 -11.90 -9.41
C ASN A 179 -11.78 -11.08 -10.64
N TYR A 180 -10.49 -10.92 -10.84
CA TYR A 180 -9.91 -10.40 -12.06
C TYR A 180 -9.28 -11.57 -12.80
N THR A 181 -9.71 -11.81 -14.04
CA THR A 181 -9.13 -12.82 -14.92
C THR A 181 -8.31 -12.11 -15.98
N VAL A 182 -6.99 -12.08 -15.78
CA VAL A 182 -6.03 -11.54 -16.75
C VAL A 182 -5.70 -12.67 -17.72
N THR A 183 -5.90 -12.43 -19.01
CA THR A 183 -5.66 -13.42 -20.06
C THR A 183 -4.62 -12.90 -21.02
N VAL A 184 -3.65 -13.74 -21.39
CA VAL A 184 -2.69 -13.44 -22.45
C VAL A 184 -2.81 -14.44 -23.58
N LYS A 185 -2.84 -13.95 -24.80
CA LYS A 185 -2.96 -14.75 -26.03
C LYS A 185 -1.73 -14.51 -26.90
N GLY A 186 -1.21 -15.59 -27.48
CA GLY A 186 -0.08 -15.51 -28.39
C GLY A 186 0.21 -16.84 -29.06
N LYS A 187 1.29 -16.89 -29.82
CA LYS A 187 1.70 -18.10 -30.55
C LYS A 187 3.05 -18.57 -30.06
N HIS A 188 3.19 -19.88 -29.94
CA HIS A 188 4.49 -20.52 -29.75
C HIS A 188 4.62 -21.64 -30.79
N GLY A 189 5.55 -21.48 -31.74
CA GLY A 189 5.63 -22.34 -32.91
C GLY A 189 4.35 -22.27 -33.76
N SER A 190 3.74 -23.42 -34.04
CA SER A 190 2.47 -23.52 -34.78
C SER A 190 1.23 -23.40 -33.89
N ASP A 191 1.40 -23.39 -32.57
CA ASP A 191 0.32 -23.53 -31.62
C ASP A 191 -0.13 -22.17 -31.08
N ASN A 192 -1.44 -21.99 -30.93
CA ASN A 192 -2.02 -20.82 -30.28
C ASN A 192 -2.22 -21.12 -28.80
N TYR A 193 -1.71 -20.24 -27.95
CA TYR A 193 -1.85 -20.34 -26.51
C TYR A 193 -2.73 -19.23 -25.95
N THR A 194 -3.45 -19.55 -24.89
CA THR A 194 -4.16 -18.59 -24.05
C THR A 194 -3.89 -18.97 -22.60
N ILE A 195 -3.23 -18.09 -21.86
CA ILE A 195 -2.87 -18.31 -20.45
C ILE A 195 -3.72 -17.35 -19.62
N SER A 196 -4.40 -17.89 -18.63
CA SER A 196 -5.27 -17.12 -17.75
C SER A 196 -4.72 -17.11 -16.33
N PHE A 197 -4.67 -15.93 -15.74
CA PHE A 197 -4.33 -15.69 -14.35
C PHE A 197 -5.57 -15.21 -13.61
N LEU A 198 -5.88 -15.86 -12.49
CA LEU A 198 -6.90 -15.43 -11.55
C LEU A 198 -6.25 -14.63 -10.43
N ILE A 199 -6.67 -13.37 -10.32
CA ILE A 199 -6.32 -12.47 -9.22
C ILE A 199 -7.60 -12.18 -8.42
N VAL A 200 -7.61 -12.57 -7.15
CA VAL A 200 -8.72 -12.28 -6.24
C VAL A 200 -8.36 -11.07 -5.40
N TYR A 201 -9.13 -10.00 -5.54
CA TYR A 201 -8.93 -8.73 -4.85
C TYR A 201 -10.22 -8.30 -4.13
N ASP A 202 -10.18 -8.24 -2.80
CA ASP A 202 -11.37 -8.00 -1.97
C ASP A 202 -11.77 -6.52 -1.85
N GLY A 203 -11.15 -5.64 -2.63
CA GLY A 203 -11.32 -4.18 -2.52
C GLY A 203 -10.43 -3.55 -1.46
N PHE A 204 -9.46 -4.30 -0.93
CA PHE A 204 -8.49 -3.83 0.04
C PHE A 204 -7.13 -4.49 -0.18
N THR A 205 -7.06 -5.82 -0.21
CA THR A 205 -5.83 -6.59 -0.35
C THR A 205 -5.97 -7.75 -1.34
N TYR A 206 -4.84 -8.20 -1.87
CA TYR A 206 -4.77 -9.40 -2.71
C TYR A 206 -4.98 -10.65 -1.85
N ARG A 207 -5.89 -11.50 -2.28
CA ARG A 207 -6.28 -12.72 -1.57
C ARG A 207 -5.72 -13.98 -2.23
N LYS A 208 -5.54 -13.93 -3.55
CA LYS A 208 -5.06 -15.05 -4.36
C LYS A 208 -4.50 -14.52 -5.66
N PHE A 209 -3.39 -15.08 -6.12
CA PHE A 209 -2.85 -14.87 -7.46
C PHE A 209 -2.34 -16.19 -8.01
N THR A 210 -3.02 -16.76 -9.00
CA THR A 210 -2.69 -18.09 -9.54
C THR A 210 -2.88 -18.14 -11.04
N ILE A 211 -2.13 -19.02 -11.71
CA ILE A 211 -2.45 -19.44 -13.07
C ILE A 211 -3.71 -20.32 -13.00
N SER A 212 -4.81 -19.89 -13.60
CA SER A 212 -6.10 -20.58 -13.52
C SER A 212 -6.32 -21.56 -14.67
N ASP A 213 -5.83 -21.23 -15.87
CA ASP A 213 -6.00 -22.08 -17.06
C ASP A 213 -4.88 -21.82 -18.09
N VAL A 214 -4.57 -22.84 -18.87
CA VAL A 214 -3.71 -22.74 -20.06
C VAL A 214 -4.40 -23.50 -21.19
N ILE A 215 -4.76 -22.79 -22.25
CA ILE A 215 -5.45 -23.34 -23.40
C ILE A 215 -4.47 -23.39 -24.56
N LYS A 216 -4.26 -24.58 -25.11
CA LYS A 216 -3.48 -24.84 -26.33
C LYS A 216 -4.42 -25.24 -27.46
N ASN A 217 -4.43 -24.49 -28.56
CA ASN A 217 -5.28 -24.77 -29.73
C ASN A 217 -6.77 -25.02 -29.39
N LYS A 218 -7.33 -24.21 -28.47
CA LYS A 218 -8.71 -24.31 -27.95
C LYS A 218 -8.99 -25.49 -27.01
N VAL A 219 -7.96 -26.22 -26.58
CA VAL A 219 -8.06 -27.29 -25.58
C VAL A 219 -7.39 -26.83 -24.29
N SER A 220 -8.14 -26.83 -23.17
CA SER A 220 -7.60 -26.55 -21.84
C SER A 220 -6.71 -27.71 -21.41
N LEU A 221 -5.46 -27.41 -21.06
CA LEU A 221 -4.49 -28.36 -20.55
C LEU A 221 -4.83 -28.73 -19.11
N ARG A 222 -4.53 -29.97 -18.72
CA ARG A 222 -4.82 -30.51 -17.38
C ARG A 222 -3.58 -31.16 -16.78
N ASP A 223 -3.58 -31.23 -15.46
CA ASP A 223 -2.63 -31.98 -14.63
C ASP A 223 -1.17 -31.83 -15.11
N ASP A 224 -0.58 -32.92 -15.63
CA ASP A 224 0.83 -32.98 -16.01
C ASP A 224 1.16 -32.07 -17.21
N GLU A 225 0.27 -31.97 -18.21
CA GLU A 225 0.48 -31.11 -19.38
C GLU A 225 0.44 -29.63 -18.98
N PHE A 226 -0.49 -29.26 -18.11
CA PHE A 226 -0.57 -27.93 -17.54
C PHE A 226 0.73 -27.60 -16.77
N SER A 227 1.17 -28.50 -15.89
CA SER A 227 2.38 -28.28 -15.10
C SER A 227 3.64 -28.20 -15.97
N ALA A 228 3.73 -28.99 -17.05
CA ALA A 228 4.87 -28.98 -17.95
C ALA A 228 5.00 -27.64 -18.66
N VAL A 229 3.91 -27.13 -19.25
CA VAL A 229 3.91 -25.84 -19.95
C VAL A 229 4.20 -24.69 -18.97
N CYS A 230 3.63 -24.70 -17.76
CA CYS A 230 3.95 -23.68 -16.77
C CYS A 230 5.44 -23.71 -16.37
N LYS A 231 6.07 -24.89 -16.26
CA LYS A 231 7.50 -24.99 -15.98
C LYS A 231 8.36 -24.45 -17.12
N GLU A 232 8.02 -24.80 -18.35
CA GLU A 232 8.69 -24.30 -19.56
C GLU A 232 8.65 -22.77 -19.62
N ILE A 233 7.47 -22.16 -19.41
CA ILE A 233 7.31 -20.71 -19.48
C ILE A 233 8.06 -19.99 -18.34
N PHE A 234 7.91 -20.47 -17.10
CA PHE A 234 8.26 -19.68 -15.91
C PHE A 234 9.56 -20.10 -15.21
N THR A 235 10.14 -21.25 -15.59
CA THR A 235 11.31 -21.83 -14.92
C THR A 235 12.49 -22.03 -15.85
N GLU A 236 12.28 -22.41 -17.12
CA GLU A 236 13.41 -22.70 -18.01
C GLU A 236 14.15 -21.41 -18.37
N ASP A 237 15.46 -21.40 -18.07
CA ASP A 237 16.37 -20.50 -18.76
C ASP A 237 16.53 -21.07 -20.16
N LYS A 238 16.10 -20.31 -21.17
CA LYS A 238 16.67 -20.48 -22.51
C LYS A 238 18.13 -20.06 -22.39
N SER A 239 18.99 -20.97 -21.92
CA SER A 239 20.42 -20.83 -22.13
C SER A 239 20.60 -20.92 -23.63
N ASP A 240 20.84 -19.78 -24.28
CA ASP A 240 21.38 -19.71 -25.63
C ASP A 240 22.71 -20.47 -25.63
N THR A 241 22.63 -21.77 -25.82
CA THR A 241 23.79 -22.63 -26.05
C THR A 241 23.98 -22.66 -27.55
N ASP A 242 24.44 -21.52 -28.09
CA ASP A 242 25.07 -21.52 -29.40
C ASP A 242 26.40 -22.24 -29.24
N SER A 243 26.37 -23.54 -29.49
CA SER A 243 27.55 -24.37 -29.64
C SER A 243 28.27 -23.99 -30.93
N SER A 244 29.17 -23.01 -30.89
CA SER A 244 30.26 -22.92 -31.85
C SER A 244 31.45 -23.69 -31.30
N ASN A 245 31.56 -24.96 -31.69
CA ASN A 245 32.81 -25.71 -31.65
C ASN A 245 33.85 -24.99 -32.51
N GLU A 246 34.77 -24.25 -31.88
CA GLU A 246 36.08 -23.98 -32.48
C GLU A 246 37.09 -24.98 -31.90
N GLU A 247 37.28 -26.09 -32.61
CA GLU A 247 38.49 -26.90 -32.51
C GLU A 247 39.68 -26.01 -32.91
N SER A 248 40.43 -25.51 -31.93
CA SER A 248 41.79 -25.00 -32.17
C SER A 248 42.80 -26.12 -31.88
N SER A 249 43.13 -26.85 -32.94
CA SER A 249 44.31 -27.71 -33.01
C SER A 249 45.56 -26.83 -32.94
N ASN A 250 46.29 -26.87 -31.82
CA ASN A 250 47.61 -26.26 -31.72
C ASN A 250 48.68 -27.36 -31.79
N SER A 251 49.19 -27.59 -33.01
CA SER A 251 50.42 -28.36 -33.23
C SER A 251 51.62 -27.50 -32.83
N GLN A 252 52.27 -27.86 -31.73
CA GLN A 252 53.61 -27.39 -31.38
C GLN A 252 54.63 -27.98 -32.36
N THR A 253 55.39 -27.12 -33.03
CA THR A 253 56.71 -27.44 -33.59
C THR A 253 57.76 -26.72 -32.75
N GLU A 254 58.63 -27.51 -32.11
CA GLU A 254 60.04 -27.18 -31.88
C GLU A 254 60.86 -27.42 -33.15
#